data_AF-A0A414IVP3-F1
#
_entry.id   AF-A0A414IVP3-F1
#
_cell.length_a   1.000
_cell.length_b   1.000
_cell.length_c   1.000
_cell.angle_alpha   90.00
_cell.angle_beta   90.00
_cell.angle_gamma   90.00
#
_symmetry.space_group_name_H-M   'P 1'
#
loop_
_entity.id
_entity.type
_entity.pdbx_description
1 polymer ?
#
loop_
_entity_poly.entity_id
_entity_poly.type
_entity_poly.pdbx_seq_one_letter_code
_entity_poly.pdbx_strand_id
1 'polypeptide(L)'
;MAVPKVDGQFIAEAIKYIDENGVPWHNMSTKYELVWENGNSYPPKYVIAVANHLQNGAEIDVSGYNAVEAKNYLTAKGYEIQIKQTKYEITITSDSVTSTDDSFTMDNISAGDVFKPLDASFVSADGTVIKRNYGKGEKRNTNQTLPRIAFQIYEKQIAALPVEEKEQFPILEEDLE
;
A
#
# COMPACT_ATOMS: atom_id res chain seq x y z
N MET A 1 6.52 -17.52 18.95
CA MET A 1 7.66 -18.43 18.75
C MET A 1 8.44 -17.95 17.54
N ALA A 2 9.72 -18.27 17.44
CA ALA A 2 10.48 -17.95 16.23
C ALA A 2 10.05 -18.85 15.07
N VAL A 3 10.14 -18.33 13.85
CA VAL A 3 9.94 -19.09 12.61
C VAL A 3 10.87 -20.32 12.60
N PRO A 4 10.35 -21.54 12.41
CA PRO A 4 11.18 -22.73 12.37
C PRO A 4 12.10 -22.70 11.16
N LYS A 5 13.33 -23.18 11.33
CA LYS A 5 14.26 -23.32 10.22
C LYS A 5 13.85 -24.55 9.41
N VAL A 6 13.36 -24.33 8.19
CA VAL A 6 12.97 -25.35 7.23
C VAL A 6 13.84 -25.30 5.98
N ASP A 7 14.14 -26.45 5.38
CA ASP A 7 14.95 -26.51 4.17
C ASP A 7 14.15 -26.11 2.93
N GLY A 8 14.85 -25.64 1.90
CA GLY A 8 14.19 -25.16 0.67
C GLY A 8 13.37 -26.24 -0.03
N GLN A 9 13.78 -27.51 0.07
CA GLN A 9 13.05 -28.65 -0.49
C GLN A 9 11.64 -28.78 0.11
N PHE A 10 11.51 -28.65 1.43
CA PHE A 10 10.22 -28.73 2.12
C PHE A 10 9.31 -27.52 1.85
N ILE A 11 9.85 -26.38 1.42
CA ILE A 11 9.03 -25.26 0.93
C ILE A 11 8.33 -25.65 -0.37
N ALA A 12 9.05 -26.24 -1.32
CA ALA A 12 8.44 -26.68 -2.58
C ALA A 12 7.43 -27.81 -2.38
N GLU A 13 7.70 -28.75 -1.46
CA GLU A 13 6.74 -29.77 -1.06
C GLU A 13 5.52 -29.18 -0.36
N ALA A 14 5.71 -28.16 0.48
CA ALA A 14 4.60 -27.45 1.11
C ALA A 14 3.69 -26.76 0.08
N ILE A 15 4.23 -26.19 -0.99
CA ILE A 15 3.42 -25.65 -2.09
C ILE A 15 2.56 -26.73 -2.72
N LYS A 16 3.14 -27.90 -3.05
CA LYS A 16 2.37 -29.03 -3.60
C LYS A 16 1.25 -29.48 -2.66
N TYR A 17 1.56 -29.59 -1.36
CA TYR A 17 0.56 -29.92 -0.35
C TYR A 17 -0.59 -28.91 -0.32
N ILE A 18 -0.29 -27.61 -0.42
CA ILE A 18 -1.28 -26.55 -0.42
C ILE A 18 -2.12 -26.56 -1.70
N ASP A 19 -1.52 -26.88 -2.85
CA ASP A 19 -2.26 -27.03 -4.11
C ASP A 19 -3.28 -28.17 -4.04
N GLU A 20 -2.95 -29.26 -3.34
CA GLU A 20 -3.84 -30.43 -3.18
C GLU A 20 -4.91 -30.25 -2.10
N ASN A 21 -4.56 -29.62 -0.97
CA ASN A 21 -5.43 -29.56 0.22
C ASN A 21 -6.09 -28.19 0.43
N GLY A 22 -5.62 -27.17 -0.29
CA GLY A 22 -6.06 -25.79 -0.14
C GLY A 22 -5.51 -25.09 1.10
N VAL A 23 -5.92 -23.83 1.26
CA VAL A 23 -5.57 -23.00 2.42
C VAL A 23 -6.83 -22.83 3.29
N PRO A 24 -6.79 -23.22 4.58
CA PRO A 24 -7.88 -22.91 5.50
C PRO A 24 -8.12 -21.39 5.59
N TRP A 25 -9.38 -20.96 5.61
CA TRP A 25 -9.75 -19.53 5.54
C TRP A 25 -9.05 -18.65 6.61
N HIS A 26 -8.86 -19.17 7.82
CA HIS A 26 -8.20 -18.48 8.93
C HIS A 26 -6.66 -18.37 8.77
N ASN A 27 -6.09 -19.14 7.85
CA ASN A 27 -4.67 -19.13 7.50
C ASN A 27 -4.37 -18.32 6.23
N MET A 28 -5.41 -17.74 5.61
CA MET A 28 -5.21 -16.80 4.51
C MET A 28 -4.42 -15.59 4.98
N SER A 29 -3.51 -15.12 4.13
CA SER A 29 -2.74 -13.93 4.43
C SER A 29 -3.52 -12.69 4.07
N THR A 30 -3.49 -11.72 4.98
CA THR A 30 -4.10 -10.39 4.78
C THR A 30 -3.13 -9.38 4.19
N LYS A 31 -1.81 -9.65 4.23
CA LYS A 31 -0.79 -8.62 3.92
C LYS A 31 0.34 -9.08 3.01
N TYR A 32 0.75 -10.35 3.06
CA TYR A 32 1.90 -10.85 2.30
C TYR A 32 1.56 -12.11 1.55
N GLU A 33 1.97 -12.23 0.31
CA GLU A 33 1.76 -13.43 -0.51
C GLU A 33 3.08 -13.88 -1.09
N LEU A 34 3.39 -15.17 -0.95
CA LEU A 34 4.50 -15.84 -1.61
C LEU A 34 4.09 -16.15 -3.04
N VAL A 35 4.79 -15.56 -3.99
CA VAL A 35 4.56 -15.83 -5.42
C VAL A 35 5.43 -17.01 -5.83
N TRP A 36 4.82 -17.97 -6.51
CA TRP A 36 5.50 -19.15 -7.01
C TRP A 36 5.69 -19.11 -8.53
N GLU A 37 6.54 -19.98 -9.05
CA GLU A 37 6.93 -20.04 -10.48
C GLU A 37 5.74 -20.24 -11.43
N ASN A 38 4.65 -20.82 -10.94
CA ASN A 38 3.40 -21.02 -11.69
C ASN A 38 2.49 -19.77 -11.75
N GLY A 39 2.88 -18.67 -11.10
CA GLY A 39 2.09 -17.46 -10.97
C GLY A 39 1.06 -17.47 -9.84
N ASN A 40 0.96 -18.55 -9.07
CA ASN A 40 0.07 -18.63 -7.91
C ASN A 40 0.68 -17.97 -6.67
N SER A 41 -0.19 -17.52 -5.78
CA SER A 41 0.15 -16.83 -4.54
C SER A 41 -0.28 -17.63 -3.30
N TYR A 42 0.62 -17.74 -2.32
CA TYR A 42 0.44 -18.57 -1.13
C TYR A 42 0.68 -17.79 0.17
N PRO A 43 -0.04 -18.07 1.28
CA PRO A 43 0.18 -17.40 2.56
C PRO A 43 1.54 -17.78 3.19
N PRO A 44 2.48 -16.83 3.40
CA PRO A 44 3.82 -17.13 3.92
C PRO A 44 3.86 -17.93 5.22
N LYS A 45 3.00 -17.58 6.19
CA LYS A 45 2.95 -18.30 7.48
C LYS A 45 2.51 -19.75 7.32
N TYR A 46 1.53 -19.98 6.46
CA TYR A 46 0.96 -21.31 6.26
C TYR A 46 1.95 -22.22 5.51
N VAL A 47 2.64 -21.67 4.50
CA VAL A 47 3.70 -22.37 3.78
C VAL A 47 4.79 -22.86 4.73
N ILE A 48 5.22 -22.02 5.68
CA ILE A 48 6.23 -22.42 6.66
C ILE A 48 5.69 -23.47 7.65
N ALA A 49 4.43 -23.34 8.09
CA ALA A 49 3.82 -24.33 8.99
C ALA A 49 3.75 -25.72 8.33
N VAL A 50 3.31 -25.77 7.07
CA VAL A 50 3.25 -27.01 6.28
C VAL A 50 4.66 -27.56 6.05
N ALA A 51 5.63 -26.71 5.67
CA ALA A 51 7.01 -27.17 5.49
C ALA A 51 7.62 -27.72 6.79
N ASN A 52 7.31 -27.11 7.93
CA ASN A 52 7.75 -27.59 9.24
C ASN A 52 7.06 -28.91 9.63
N HIS A 53 5.79 -29.09 9.27
CA HIS A 53 5.08 -30.36 9.41
C HIS A 53 5.74 -31.47 8.59
N LEU A 54 6.04 -31.20 7.32
CA LEU A 54 6.67 -32.18 6.42
C LEU A 54 8.11 -32.54 6.86
N GLN A 55 8.87 -31.55 7.33
CA GLN A 55 10.27 -31.78 7.74
C GLN A 55 10.39 -32.40 9.13
N ASN A 56 9.62 -31.90 10.11
CA ASN A 56 9.83 -32.20 11.52
C ASN A 56 8.65 -32.95 12.16
N GLY A 57 7.59 -33.25 11.41
CA GLY A 57 6.38 -33.90 11.93
C GLY A 57 5.56 -33.05 12.91
N ALA A 58 5.83 -31.75 12.99
CA ALA A 58 5.12 -30.83 13.88
C ALA A 58 3.66 -30.64 13.43
N GLU A 59 2.75 -30.32 14.33
CA GLU A 59 1.38 -29.96 13.94
C GLU A 59 1.35 -28.69 13.07
N ILE A 60 0.43 -28.64 12.09
CA ILE A 60 0.27 -27.47 11.22
C ILE A 60 -0.43 -26.36 12.03
N ASP A 61 0.36 -25.56 12.74
CA ASP A 61 -0.11 -24.39 13.49
C ASP A 61 0.65 -23.12 13.07
N VAL A 62 -0.10 -22.05 12.83
CA VAL A 62 0.43 -20.72 12.48
C VAL A 62 0.33 -19.71 13.63
N SER A 63 -0.34 -20.06 14.74
CA SER A 63 -0.63 -19.16 15.86
C SER A 63 0.66 -18.60 16.49
N GLY A 64 1.71 -19.42 16.50
CA GLY A 64 3.02 -19.05 17.02
C GLY A 64 3.87 -18.17 16.11
N TYR A 65 3.46 -17.93 14.85
CA TYR A 65 4.30 -17.30 13.81
C TYR A 65 3.91 -15.85 13.51
N ASN A 66 4.92 -14.98 13.45
CA ASN A 66 4.74 -13.59 13.02
C ASN A 66 4.80 -13.48 11.49
N ALA A 67 3.85 -12.75 10.89
CA ALA A 67 3.78 -12.56 9.43
C ALA A 67 5.00 -11.84 8.83
N VAL A 68 5.60 -10.89 9.57
CA VAL A 68 6.82 -10.18 9.15
C VAL A 68 8.03 -11.11 9.18
N GLU A 69 8.13 -11.98 10.19
CA GLU A 69 9.21 -12.95 10.29
C GLU A 69 9.11 -13.99 9.17
N ALA A 70 7.91 -14.51 8.89
CA ALA A 70 7.67 -15.45 7.80
C ALA A 70 8.06 -14.85 6.44
N LYS A 71 7.64 -13.60 6.19
CA LYS A 71 8.04 -12.82 5.00
C LYS A 71 9.56 -12.69 4.91
N ASN A 72 10.22 -12.20 5.96
CA ASN A 72 11.67 -11.99 5.95
C ASN A 72 12.45 -13.31 5.76
N TYR A 73 11.96 -14.41 6.34
CA TYR A 73 12.55 -15.72 6.21
C TYR A 73 12.54 -16.24 4.76
N LEU A 74 11.37 -16.17 4.11
CA LEU A 74 11.23 -16.61 2.72
C LEU A 74 12.01 -15.70 1.76
N THR A 75 11.97 -14.38 1.97
CA THR A 75 12.77 -13.43 1.19
C THR A 75 14.27 -13.72 1.33
N ALA A 76 14.75 -14.04 2.54
CA ALA A 76 16.16 -14.39 2.77
C ALA A 76 16.58 -15.69 2.07
N LYS A 77 15.64 -16.60 1.78
CA LYS A 77 15.87 -17.80 0.98
C LYS A 77 15.76 -17.58 -0.54
N GLY A 78 15.51 -16.34 -0.97
CA GLY A 78 15.42 -15.98 -2.39
C GLY A 78 14.02 -16.08 -2.99
N TYR A 79 12.98 -16.27 -2.17
CA TYR A 79 11.61 -16.31 -2.66
C TYR A 79 11.01 -14.91 -2.80
N GLU A 80 10.17 -14.73 -3.83
CA GLU A 80 9.44 -13.49 -4.06
C GLU A 80 8.22 -13.37 -3.14
N ILE A 81 8.15 -12.27 -2.38
CA ILE A 81 7.01 -11.94 -1.53
C ILE A 81 6.36 -10.65 -2.04
N GLN A 82 5.10 -10.74 -2.44
CA GLN A 82 4.27 -9.59 -2.75
C GLN A 82 3.52 -9.11 -1.51
N ILE A 83 3.26 -7.81 -1.45
CA ILE A 83 2.45 -7.20 -0.41
C ILE A 83 1.03 -7.10 -0.96
N LYS A 84 0.06 -7.72 -0.26
CA LYS A 84 -1.37 -7.61 -0.51
C LYS A 84 -1.89 -6.26 -0.04
N GLN A 85 -1.42 -5.21 -0.70
CA GLN A 85 -1.92 -3.85 -0.54
C GLN A 85 -2.41 -3.38 -1.88
N THR A 86 -3.73 -3.31 -2.03
CA THR A 86 -4.33 -2.62 -3.16
C THR A 86 -4.05 -1.14 -3.00
N LYS A 87 -3.47 -0.54 -4.04
CA LYS A 87 -3.26 0.90 -4.11
C LYS A 87 -4.36 1.48 -4.96
N TYR A 88 -4.96 2.54 -4.45
CA TYR A 88 -5.93 3.30 -5.19
C TYR A 88 -5.36 4.67 -5.50
N GLU A 89 -5.76 5.21 -6.65
CA GLU A 89 -5.33 6.49 -7.15
C GLU A 89 -6.55 7.32 -7.51
N ILE A 90 -6.53 8.59 -7.09
CA ILE A 90 -7.52 9.57 -7.50
C ILE A 90 -6.81 10.59 -8.39
N THR A 91 -7.34 10.77 -9.60
CA THR A 91 -6.89 11.76 -10.57
C THR A 91 -7.88 12.91 -10.60
N ILE A 92 -7.39 14.12 -10.35
CA ILE A 92 -8.19 15.35 -10.35
C ILE A 92 -7.72 16.22 -11.51
N THR A 93 -8.64 16.60 -12.38
CA THR A 93 -8.41 17.51 -13.51
C THR A 93 -9.41 18.67 -13.45
N SER A 94 -9.31 19.64 -14.37
CA SER A 94 -10.33 20.69 -14.49
C SER A 94 -11.71 20.13 -14.86
N ASP A 95 -11.74 18.99 -15.55
CA ASP A 95 -12.95 18.50 -16.21
C ASP A 95 -13.60 17.35 -15.42
N SER A 96 -12.80 16.59 -14.66
CA SER A 96 -13.29 15.42 -13.92
C SER A 96 -12.40 15.04 -12.72
N VAL A 97 -13.02 14.32 -11.78
CA VAL A 97 -12.36 13.56 -10.72
C VAL A 97 -12.65 12.08 -10.95
N THR A 98 -11.60 11.27 -11.10
CA THR A 98 -11.72 9.81 -11.35
C THR A 98 -10.88 9.05 -10.34
N SER A 99 -11.37 7.91 -9.89
CA SER A 99 -10.68 7.02 -8.95
C SER A 99 -10.52 5.62 -9.57
N THR A 100 -9.47 4.91 -9.18
CA THR A 100 -9.35 3.47 -9.48
C THR A 100 -10.18 2.58 -8.54
N ASP A 101 -10.76 3.16 -7.48
CA ASP A 101 -11.76 2.55 -6.63
C ASP A 101 -13.10 3.27 -6.80
N ASP A 102 -14.12 2.54 -7.26
CA ASP A 102 -15.45 3.06 -7.58
C ASP A 102 -16.20 3.64 -6.37
N SER A 103 -15.79 3.32 -5.13
CA SER A 103 -16.39 3.87 -3.91
C SER A 103 -16.01 5.33 -3.64
N PHE A 104 -14.92 5.81 -4.25
CA PHE A 104 -14.46 7.19 -4.14
C PHE A 104 -15.10 8.05 -5.22
N THR A 105 -16.23 8.65 -4.86
CA THR A 105 -16.92 9.63 -5.70
C THR A 105 -16.85 11.02 -5.08
N MET A 106 -17.16 12.07 -5.85
CA MET A 106 -17.21 13.43 -5.33
C MET A 106 -18.21 13.59 -4.18
N ASP A 107 -19.29 12.80 -4.21
CA ASP A 107 -20.33 12.79 -3.17
C ASP A 107 -19.95 11.94 -1.94
N ASN A 108 -18.87 11.16 -2.01
CA ASN A 108 -18.47 10.20 -0.97
C ASN A 108 -16.94 10.20 -0.73
N ILE A 109 -16.33 11.38 -0.72
CA ILE A 109 -14.87 11.53 -0.53
C ILE A 109 -14.42 10.97 0.83
N SER A 110 -15.28 11.02 1.85
CA SER A 110 -15.01 10.50 3.19
C SER A 110 -14.78 8.98 3.24
N ALA A 111 -15.17 8.22 2.19
CA ALA A 111 -14.74 6.83 2.02
C ALA A 111 -13.21 6.69 2.05
N GLY A 112 -12.47 7.75 1.73
CA GLY A 112 -11.03 7.83 1.84
C GLY A 112 -10.44 7.80 3.24
N ASP A 113 -11.21 8.12 4.28
CA ASP A 113 -10.69 8.30 5.64
C ASP A 113 -10.16 7.00 6.26
N VAL A 114 -10.64 5.85 5.77
CA VAL A 114 -10.17 4.53 6.21
C VAL A 114 -8.85 4.12 5.55
N PHE A 115 -8.36 4.89 4.57
CA PHE A 115 -7.16 4.60 3.82
C PHE A 115 -5.96 5.38 4.34
N LYS A 116 -4.76 4.81 4.13
CA LYS A 116 -3.51 5.48 4.45
C LYS A 116 -3.02 6.27 3.22
N PRO A 117 -2.87 7.60 3.30
CA PRO A 117 -2.33 8.39 2.20
C PRO A 117 -0.86 8.02 1.95
N LEU A 118 -0.56 7.68 0.69
CA LEU A 118 0.77 7.22 0.29
C LEU A 118 1.63 8.34 -0.30
N ASP A 119 1.09 9.12 -1.22
CA ASP A 119 1.80 10.21 -1.91
C ASP A 119 0.80 11.16 -2.58
N ALA A 120 1.29 12.33 -3.00
CA ALA A 120 0.55 13.28 -3.83
C ALA A 120 1.51 13.98 -4.79
N SER A 121 1.09 14.16 -6.05
CA SER A 121 1.89 14.82 -7.08
C SER A 121 1.03 15.60 -8.04
N PHE A 122 1.62 16.64 -8.64
CA PHE A 122 1.07 17.32 -9.80
C PHE A 122 1.70 16.74 -11.06
N VAL A 123 0.88 16.51 -12.09
CA VAL A 123 1.35 16.06 -13.41
C VAL A 123 0.99 17.14 -14.42
N SER A 124 1.99 17.73 -15.06
CA SER A 124 1.76 18.72 -16.12
C SER A 124 1.36 18.06 -17.44
N ALA A 125 0.89 18.88 -18.40
CA ALA A 125 0.44 18.42 -19.71
C ALA A 125 1.52 17.71 -20.54
N ASP A 126 2.80 17.97 -20.27
CA ASP A 126 3.96 17.29 -20.87
C ASP A 126 4.31 15.96 -20.19
N GLY A 127 3.59 15.58 -19.13
CA GLY A 127 3.83 14.37 -18.33
C GLY A 127 4.87 14.54 -17.21
N THR A 128 5.40 15.76 -16.99
CA THR A 128 6.35 15.99 -15.90
C THR A 128 5.65 15.86 -14.54
N VAL A 129 6.16 14.95 -13.69
CA VAL A 129 5.63 14.71 -12.35
C VAL A 129 6.38 15.58 -11.34
N ILE A 130 5.65 16.50 -10.70
CA ILE A 130 6.17 17.40 -9.67
C ILE A 130 5.64 16.94 -8.31
N LYS A 131 6.58 16.60 -7.41
CA LYS A 131 6.28 16.22 -6.03
C LYS A 131 6.62 17.36 -5.06
N ARG A 132 6.09 17.26 -3.84
CA ARG A 132 6.37 18.21 -2.76
C ARG A 132 7.85 18.18 -2.36
N ASN A 133 8.50 19.34 -2.33
CA ASN A 133 9.83 19.54 -1.76
C ASN A 133 9.73 19.74 -0.24
N TYR A 134 9.75 18.65 0.52
CA TYR A 134 9.60 18.69 1.97
C TYR A 134 10.77 19.36 2.68
N GLY A 135 10.47 20.27 3.60
CA GLY A 135 11.43 20.83 4.53
C GLY A 135 11.83 19.85 5.66
N LYS A 136 12.92 20.16 6.35
CA LYS A 136 13.34 19.39 7.52
C LYS A 136 12.27 19.44 8.61
N GLY A 137 11.75 18.29 9.04
CA GLY A 137 10.71 18.19 10.07
C GLY A 137 9.29 18.44 9.58
N GLU A 138 9.07 18.69 8.28
CA GLU A 138 7.73 18.85 7.71
C GLU A 138 6.96 17.52 7.75
N LYS A 139 5.72 17.57 8.26
CA LYS A 139 4.82 16.42 8.26
C LYS A 139 4.42 16.09 6.82
N ARG A 140 4.63 14.84 6.41
CA ARG A 140 4.34 14.36 5.06
C ARG A 140 2.90 13.87 4.92
N ASN A 141 2.39 13.86 3.69
CA ASN A 141 1.10 13.28 3.32
C ASN A 141 -0.07 13.76 4.20
N THR A 142 -0.11 15.06 4.48
CA THR A 142 -1.23 15.73 5.15
C THR A 142 -2.18 16.36 4.13
N ASN A 143 -3.35 16.81 4.58
CA ASN A 143 -4.27 17.64 3.79
C ASN A 143 -3.62 18.92 3.23
N GLN A 144 -2.52 19.39 3.80
CA GLN A 144 -1.76 20.55 3.28
C GLN A 144 -0.83 20.20 2.10
N THR A 145 -0.64 18.92 1.77
CA THR A 145 0.34 18.51 0.76
C THR A 145 -0.01 19.06 -0.62
N LEU A 146 -1.27 18.90 -1.05
CA LEU A 146 -1.74 19.39 -2.35
C LEU A 146 -1.68 20.92 -2.46
N PRO A 147 -2.23 21.71 -1.51
CA PRO A 147 -2.06 23.16 -1.51
C PRO A 147 -0.60 23.59 -1.59
N ARG A 148 0.30 22.96 -0.83
CA ARG A 148 1.73 23.30 -0.84
C ARG A 148 2.42 22.95 -2.15
N ILE A 149 2.00 21.88 -2.85
CA ILE A 149 2.49 21.59 -4.21
C ILE A 149 2.06 22.70 -5.17
N ALA A 150 0.80 23.15 -5.10
CA ALA A 150 0.30 24.24 -5.93
C ALA A 150 1.10 25.53 -5.71
N PHE A 151 1.31 25.94 -4.46
CA PHE A 151 2.15 27.10 -4.15
C PHE A 151 3.61 26.91 -4.58
N GLN A 152 4.18 25.71 -4.46
CA GLN A 152 5.53 25.43 -4.94
C GLN A 152 5.69 25.63 -6.46
N ILE A 153 4.64 25.34 -7.23
CA ILE A 153 4.66 25.46 -8.70
C ILE A 153 4.36 26.90 -9.12
N TYR A 154 3.38 27.53 -8.47
CA TYR A 154 2.82 28.81 -8.89
C TYR A 154 3.21 30.00 -8.00
N GLU A 155 4.21 29.85 -7.13
CA GLU A 155 4.59 30.87 -6.13
C GLU A 155 4.75 32.25 -6.75
N LYS A 156 5.50 32.34 -7.86
CA LYS A 156 5.79 33.61 -8.53
C LYS A 156 4.54 34.23 -9.14
N GLN A 157 3.70 33.42 -9.77
CA GLN A 157 2.45 33.84 -10.38
C GLN A 157 1.50 34.36 -9.30
N ILE A 158 1.31 33.59 -8.22
CA ILE A 158 0.47 33.96 -7.08
C ILE A 158 0.97 35.24 -6.40
N ALA A 159 2.29 35.38 -6.20
CA ALA A 159 2.88 36.57 -5.62
C ALA A 159 2.66 37.83 -6.48
N ALA A 160 2.66 37.67 -7.81
CA ALA A 160 2.46 38.75 -8.77
C ALA A 160 0.98 39.18 -8.95
N LEU A 161 0.02 38.44 -8.41
CA LEU A 161 -1.39 38.79 -8.53
C LEU A 161 -1.70 40.14 -7.86
N PRO A 162 -2.59 40.95 -8.45
CA PRO A 162 -3.07 42.19 -7.83
C PRO A 162 -3.86 41.89 -6.55
N VAL A 163 -4.04 42.90 -5.70
CA VAL A 163 -4.67 42.72 -4.38
C VAL A 163 -6.11 42.23 -4.55
N GLU A 164 -6.83 42.75 -5.53
CA GLU A 164 -8.21 42.41 -5.85
C GLU A 164 -8.38 40.94 -6.24
N GLU A 165 -7.42 40.36 -6.97
CA GLU A 165 -7.45 38.93 -7.33
C GLU A 165 -7.03 38.03 -6.16
N LYS A 166 -6.14 38.51 -5.29
CA LYS A 166 -5.75 37.78 -4.07
C LYS A 166 -6.91 37.63 -3.09
N GLU A 167 -7.78 38.64 -3.00
CA GLU A 167 -8.99 38.59 -2.17
C GLU A 167 -10.04 37.57 -2.68
N GLN A 168 -9.97 37.19 -3.96
CA GLN A 168 -10.89 36.19 -4.56
C GLN A 168 -10.40 34.75 -4.42
N PHE A 169 -9.24 34.51 -3.80
CA PHE A 169 -8.79 33.13 -3.58
C PHE A 169 -9.78 32.39 -2.69
N PRO A 170 -10.09 31.12 -3.01
CA PRO A 170 -10.88 30.29 -2.11
C PRO A 170 -10.13 30.16 -0.79
N ILE A 171 -10.66 30.77 0.26
CA ILE A 171 -10.21 30.60 1.63
C ILE A 171 -10.93 29.37 2.17
N LEU A 172 -10.20 28.50 2.87
CA LEU A 172 -10.84 27.41 3.60
C LEU A 172 -11.61 28.02 4.77
N GLU A 173 -12.93 28.16 4.63
CA GLU A 173 -13.80 28.47 5.75
C GLU A 173 -13.98 27.17 6.54
N GLU A 174 -13.45 27.12 7.76
CA GLU A 174 -13.79 26.04 8.70
C GLU A 174 -15.23 26.29 9.14
N ASP A 175 -16.17 25.50 8.59
CA ASP A 175 -17.52 25.44 9.14
C ASP A 175 -17.41 24.98 10.60
N LEU A 176 -17.61 25.92 11.52
CA LEU A 176 -17.73 25.65 12.95
C LEU A 176 -19.11 25.02 13.20
N GLU A 177 -19.25 23.72 12.96
CA GLU A 177 -20.36 22.90 13.46
C GLU A 177 -19.96 22.04 14.67
#